data_AF-A0A3D2WBS5-F1
#
_entry.id   AF-A0A3D2WBS5-F1
#
_cell.length_a   1.000
_cell.length_b   1.000
_cell.length_c   1.000
_cell.angle_alpha   90.00
_cell.angle_beta   90.00
_cell.angle_gamma   90.00
#
_symmetry.space_group_name_H-M   'P 1'
#
loop_
_entity.id
_entity.type
_entity.pdbx_description
1 polymer ?
#
loop_
_entity_poly.entity_id
_entity_poly.type
_entity_poly.pdbx_seq_one_letter_code
_entity_poly.pdbx_strand_id
1 'polypeptide(L)'
;NPTNIMGASKRLCEMVIQSFDAKIKAGKANEIPQLFTHVGEENADKDGTGAIFRNVKTEFVAVRFGNVLGSNGSVIPIFRKQIEKGGPVTVTHPDIIRYFMTIPEAVSLVLLAGTYAKGGEIFVLDMGSPVKIDTLARNLIRLSGLKPDVDIKIEYTGLRPGEKLYEEKLMAEEGLRKTDN
;
A
#
# COMPACT_ATOMS: atom_id res chain seq x y z
N ASN A 1 -10.12 -7.83 -7.07
CA ASN A 1 -11.04 -7.78 -5.89
C ASN A 1 -10.34 -8.21 -4.60
N PRO A 2 -10.55 -7.53 -3.47
CA PRO A 2 -9.91 -7.88 -2.19
C PRO A 2 -10.40 -9.24 -1.66
N THR A 3 -9.48 -10.04 -1.11
CA THR A 3 -9.75 -11.38 -0.53
C THR A 3 -9.64 -11.42 1.00
N ASN A 4 -9.39 -10.26 1.62
CA ASN A 4 -9.27 -10.12 3.07
C ASN A 4 -9.76 -8.74 3.52
N ILE A 5 -10.04 -8.61 4.82
CA ILE A 5 -10.58 -7.39 5.45
C ILE A 5 -9.67 -6.18 5.20
N MET A 6 -8.34 -6.36 5.32
CA MET A 6 -7.37 -5.28 5.09
C MET A 6 -7.46 -4.73 3.66
N GLY A 7 -7.54 -5.61 2.65
CA GLY A 7 -7.71 -5.20 1.26
C GLY A 7 -9.05 -4.51 1.03
N ALA A 8 -10.13 -4.99 1.65
CA ALA A 8 -11.45 -4.35 1.57
C ALA A 8 -11.45 -2.95 2.19
N SER A 9 -10.83 -2.78 3.36
CA SER A 9 -10.69 -1.48 4.03
C SER A 9 -9.86 -0.49 3.21
N LYS A 10 -8.78 -0.96 2.55
CA LYS A 10 -8.00 -0.11 1.62
C LYS A 10 -8.84 0.33 0.42
N ARG A 11 -9.61 -0.58 -0.17
CA ARG A 11 -10.50 -0.24 -1.29
C ARG A 11 -11.57 0.76 -0.89
N LEU A 12 -12.17 0.60 0.30
CA LEU A 12 -13.11 1.57 0.84
C LEU A 12 -12.46 2.94 1.05
N CYS A 13 -11.24 2.98 1.59
CA CYS A 13 -10.49 4.22 1.77
C CYS A 13 -10.28 4.98 0.46
N GLU A 14 -9.91 4.27 -0.61
CA GLU A 14 -9.79 4.87 -1.95
C GLU A 14 -11.12 5.46 -2.44
N MET A 15 -12.23 4.75 -2.24
CA MET A 15 -13.56 5.26 -2.60
C MET A 15 -13.92 6.50 -1.79
N VAL A 16 -13.55 6.58 -0.51
CA VAL A 16 -13.75 7.78 0.32
C VAL A 16 -12.94 8.95 -0.22
N ILE A 17 -11.66 8.75 -0.52
CA ILE A 17 -10.78 9.78 -1.12
C ILE A 17 -11.36 10.32 -2.41
N GLN A 18 -11.78 9.43 -3.32
CA GLN A 18 -12.40 9.82 -4.59
C GLN A 18 -13.74 10.54 -4.41
N SER A 19 -14.56 10.09 -3.45
CA SER A 19 -15.83 10.73 -3.13
C SER A 19 -15.63 12.14 -2.56
N PHE A 20 -14.66 12.32 -1.65
CA PHE A 20 -14.37 13.62 -1.05
C PHE A 20 -13.84 14.60 -2.09
N ASP A 21 -12.92 14.18 -2.95
CA ASP A 21 -12.47 14.99 -4.08
C ASP A 21 -13.64 15.42 -4.98
N ALA A 22 -14.51 14.49 -5.35
CA ALA A 22 -15.69 14.79 -6.17
C ALA A 22 -16.63 15.80 -5.51
N LYS A 23 -16.80 15.75 -4.18
CA LYS A 23 -17.60 16.73 -3.41
C LYS A 23 -16.94 18.11 -3.42
N ILE A 24 -15.63 18.21 -3.22
CA ILE A 24 -14.91 19.49 -3.31
C ILE A 24 -15.08 20.10 -4.69
N LYS A 25 -14.84 19.33 -5.76
CA LYS A 25 -14.98 19.79 -7.15
C LYS A 25 -16.40 20.23 -7.50
N ALA A 26 -17.41 19.64 -6.85
CA ALA A 26 -18.81 20.02 -7.00
C ALA A 26 -19.22 21.25 -6.14
N GLY A 27 -18.31 21.84 -5.36
CA GLY A 27 -18.62 22.94 -4.44
C GLY A 27 -19.43 22.50 -3.21
N LYS A 28 -19.42 21.20 -2.89
CA LYS A 28 -20.22 20.57 -1.84
C LYS A 28 -19.38 20.19 -0.62
N ALA A 29 -18.43 21.05 -0.26
CA ALA A 29 -17.52 20.80 0.86
C ALA A 29 -18.25 20.63 2.21
N ASN A 30 -19.42 21.25 2.36
CA ASN A 30 -20.29 21.12 3.53
C ASN A 30 -20.91 19.73 3.70
N GLU A 31 -20.93 18.89 2.65
CA GLU A 31 -21.44 17.51 2.70
C GLU A 31 -20.35 16.50 3.14
N ILE A 32 -19.10 16.94 3.28
CA ILE A 32 -18.00 16.10 3.77
C ILE A 32 -18.01 16.11 5.31
N PRO A 33 -17.86 14.95 5.98
CA PRO A 33 -17.76 14.89 7.44
C PRO A 33 -16.65 15.82 7.96
N GLN A 34 -17.01 16.69 8.90
CA GLN A 34 -16.06 17.57 9.57
C GLN A 34 -15.27 16.75 10.61
N LEU A 35 -13.95 16.80 10.51
CA LEU A 35 -13.04 16.16 11.47
C LEU A 35 -12.52 17.21 12.44
N PHE A 36 -12.82 17.02 13.73
CA PHE A 36 -12.38 17.94 14.79
C PHE A 36 -11.31 17.25 15.63
N THR A 37 -10.17 17.92 15.82
CA THR A 37 -9.08 17.43 16.66
C THR A 37 -9.15 17.97 18.08
N HIS A 38 -10.00 18.98 18.33
CA HIS A 38 -10.11 19.67 19.62
C HIS A 38 -11.58 19.76 20.08
N VAL A 39 -11.79 19.49 21.38
CA VAL A 39 -13.10 19.63 22.03
C VAL A 39 -13.53 21.09 21.98
N GLY A 40 -14.78 21.34 21.55
CA GLY A 40 -15.33 22.69 21.40
C GLY A 40 -15.22 23.30 20.00
N GLU A 41 -14.63 22.58 19.03
CA GLU A 41 -14.61 22.99 17.62
C GLU A 41 -15.68 22.30 16.76
N GLU A 42 -16.68 21.67 17.37
CA GLU A 42 -17.67 20.75 16.76
C GLU A 42 -18.53 21.35 15.62
N ASN A 43 -18.43 22.65 15.39
CA ASN A 43 -19.04 23.31 14.25
C ASN A 43 -18.07 24.32 13.64
N ALA A 44 -17.54 24.01 12.46
CA ALA A 44 -16.69 24.93 11.72
C ALA A 44 -17.50 26.15 11.20
N ASP A 45 -18.80 26.00 10.97
CA ASP A 45 -19.71 27.04 10.48
C ASP A 45 -20.44 27.73 11.64
N LYS A 46 -19.68 28.44 12.48
CA LYS A 46 -20.18 29.04 13.74
C LYS A 46 -21.32 30.04 13.53
N ASP A 47 -21.36 30.71 12.38
CA ASP A 47 -22.39 31.69 12.04
C ASP A 47 -23.55 31.11 11.20
N GLY A 48 -23.48 29.83 10.83
CA GLY A 48 -24.48 29.14 10.01
C GLY A 48 -24.60 29.66 8.58
N THR A 49 -23.64 30.48 8.12
CA THR A 49 -23.70 31.13 6.81
C THR A 49 -23.10 30.27 5.68
N GLY A 50 -22.48 29.15 6.04
CA GLY A 50 -21.70 28.30 5.14
C GLY A 50 -20.52 29.03 4.49
N ALA A 51 -20.15 30.22 4.94
CA ALA A 51 -19.10 31.04 4.33
C ALA A 51 -17.76 30.31 4.28
N ILE A 52 -17.45 29.55 5.34
CA ILE A 52 -16.24 28.75 5.44
C ILE A 52 -16.10 27.67 4.34
N PHE A 53 -17.20 27.25 3.72
CA PHE A 53 -17.21 26.18 2.71
C PHE A 53 -17.14 26.70 1.27
N ARG A 54 -17.41 27.99 1.02
CA ARG A 54 -17.60 28.53 -0.35
C ARG A 54 -16.35 28.50 -1.23
N ASN A 55 -15.16 28.35 -0.66
CA ASN A 55 -13.89 28.39 -1.38
C ASN A 55 -12.91 27.29 -0.95
N VAL A 56 -13.42 26.16 -0.46
CA VAL A 56 -12.56 25.02 -0.11
C VAL A 56 -12.00 24.40 -1.40
N LYS A 57 -10.67 24.26 -1.46
CA LYS A 57 -9.93 23.72 -2.63
C LYS A 57 -9.01 22.55 -2.27
N THR A 58 -9.29 21.88 -1.16
CA THR A 58 -8.48 20.74 -0.71
C THR A 58 -8.52 19.63 -1.75
N GLU A 59 -7.35 19.18 -2.19
CA GLU A 59 -7.20 18.05 -3.11
C GLU A 59 -7.02 16.76 -2.30
N PHE A 60 -7.78 15.73 -2.62
CA PHE A 60 -7.68 14.41 -1.98
C PHE A 60 -7.05 13.43 -2.94
N VAL A 61 -5.95 12.80 -2.54
CA VAL A 61 -5.13 11.96 -3.41
C VAL A 61 -4.73 10.70 -2.65
N ALA A 62 -4.64 9.56 -3.34
CA ALA A 62 -4.11 8.33 -2.76
C ALA A 62 -2.91 7.81 -3.55
N VAL A 63 -2.04 7.10 -2.84
CA VAL A 63 -0.96 6.30 -3.44
C VAL A 63 -1.17 4.84 -3.07
N ARG A 64 -0.91 3.92 -3.99
CA ARG A 64 -0.89 2.47 -3.71
C ARG A 64 0.54 1.96 -3.77
N PHE A 65 0.99 1.42 -2.65
CA PHE A 65 2.25 0.71 -2.57
C PHE A 65 2.06 -0.80 -2.79
N GLY A 66 3.05 -1.42 -3.42
CA GLY A 66 3.28 -2.86 -3.28
C GLY A 66 4.09 -3.16 -2.02
N ASN A 67 4.79 -4.30 -2.01
CA ASN A 67 5.61 -4.67 -0.86
C ASN A 67 6.86 -3.78 -0.80
N VAL A 68 7.06 -3.06 0.29
CA VAL A 68 8.28 -2.26 0.49
C VAL A 68 9.38 -3.14 1.09
N LEU A 69 10.49 -3.27 0.37
CA LEU A 69 11.65 -4.07 0.76
C LEU A 69 12.21 -3.60 2.12
N GLY A 70 12.37 -4.54 3.04
CA GLY A 70 12.98 -4.27 4.35
C GLY A 70 12.11 -3.45 5.30
N SER A 71 10.85 -3.19 4.97
CA SER A 71 9.92 -2.50 5.87
C SER A 71 9.63 -3.31 7.15
N ASN A 72 9.29 -2.61 8.24
CA ASN A 72 9.00 -3.25 9.53
C ASN A 72 7.87 -4.27 9.42
N GLY A 73 8.08 -5.46 9.99
CA GLY A 73 7.10 -6.55 9.94
C GLY A 73 6.97 -7.24 8.57
N SER A 74 7.76 -6.84 7.56
CA SER A 74 7.78 -7.52 6.27
C SER A 74 8.52 -8.85 6.33
N VAL A 75 8.41 -9.61 5.24
CA VAL A 75 8.98 -10.96 5.12
C VAL A 75 10.50 -10.98 5.27
N ILE A 76 11.22 -9.94 4.84
CA ILE A 76 12.69 -9.91 4.86
C ILE A 76 13.23 -9.86 6.30
N PRO A 77 12.81 -8.93 7.18
CA PRO A 77 13.19 -8.96 8.59
C PRO A 77 12.82 -10.28 9.30
N ILE A 78 11.70 -10.90 8.93
CA ILE A 78 11.30 -12.20 9.50
C ILE A 78 12.29 -13.29 9.09
N PHE A 79 12.64 -13.38 7.81
CA PHE A 79 13.60 -14.35 7.30
C PHE A 79 14.99 -14.14 7.92
N ARG A 80 15.45 -12.90 8.04
CA ARG A 80 16.74 -12.60 8.71
C ARG A 80 16.74 -13.09 10.17
N LYS A 81 15.68 -12.80 10.93
CA LYS A 81 15.53 -13.30 12.31
C LYS A 81 15.47 -14.82 12.39
N GLN A 82 14.84 -15.49 11.43
CA GLN A 82 14.81 -16.95 11.36
C GLN A 82 16.20 -17.51 11.07
N ILE A 83 16.92 -16.93 10.12
CA ILE A 83 18.28 -17.32 9.75
C ILE A 83 19.25 -17.12 10.91
N GLU A 84 19.20 -15.98 11.59
CA GLU A 84 20.01 -15.68 12.79
C GLU A 84 19.75 -16.67 13.94
N LYS A 85 18.57 -17.29 13.99
CA LYS A 85 18.20 -18.31 14.97
C LYS A 85 18.54 -19.75 14.53
N GLY A 86 19.12 -19.94 13.35
CA GLY A 86 19.45 -21.26 12.80
C GLY A 86 18.33 -21.91 11.96
N GLY A 87 17.26 -21.17 11.66
CA GLY A 87 16.12 -21.66 10.88
C GLY A 87 15.11 -22.52 11.66
N PRO A 88 14.16 -23.16 10.97
CA PRO A 88 13.92 -23.08 9.52
C PRO A 88 13.39 -21.71 9.09
N VAL A 89 13.55 -21.37 7.81
CA VAL A 89 12.87 -20.22 7.19
C VAL A 89 11.49 -20.65 6.73
N THR A 90 10.44 -19.92 7.10
CA THR A 90 9.06 -20.32 6.79
C THR A 90 8.49 -19.55 5.60
N VAL A 91 8.16 -20.25 4.52
CA VAL A 91 7.52 -19.69 3.33
C VAL A 91 6.07 -20.17 3.28
N THR A 92 5.11 -19.32 2.92
CA THR A 92 3.70 -19.73 2.91
C THR A 92 3.39 -20.70 1.78
N HIS A 93 3.86 -20.40 0.56
CA HIS A 93 3.67 -21.27 -0.60
C HIS A 93 4.85 -21.15 -1.59
N PRO A 94 5.29 -22.24 -2.25
CA PRO A 94 6.44 -22.22 -3.16
C PRO A 94 6.27 -21.25 -4.34
N ASP A 95 5.05 -21.17 -4.89
CA ASP A 95 4.75 -20.31 -6.05
C ASP A 95 4.25 -18.90 -5.69
N ILE A 96 4.33 -18.50 -4.43
CA ILE A 96 3.86 -17.17 -4.03
C ILE A 96 4.79 -16.08 -4.60
N ILE A 97 4.20 -15.13 -5.32
CA ILE A 97 4.91 -14.01 -5.96
C ILE A 97 4.39 -12.68 -5.44
N ARG A 98 5.30 -11.71 -5.30
CA ARG A 98 4.98 -10.35 -4.85
C ARG A 98 5.73 -9.32 -5.68
N TYR A 99 5.09 -8.19 -5.93
CA TYR A 99 5.77 -7.01 -6.43
C TYR A 99 6.45 -6.30 -5.27
N PHE A 100 7.68 -5.86 -5.52
CA PHE A 100 8.47 -5.17 -4.52
C PHE A 100 8.87 -3.80 -5.04
N MET A 101 8.94 -2.86 -4.12
CA MET A 101 9.52 -1.56 -4.33
C MET A 101 10.53 -1.27 -3.21
N THR A 102 11.51 -0.42 -3.49
CA THR A 102 12.46 0.07 -2.51
C THR A 102 11.84 1.19 -1.64
N ILE A 103 12.45 1.49 -0.50
CA ILE A 103 12.02 2.62 0.34
C ILE A 103 12.13 3.96 -0.43
N PRO A 104 13.24 4.27 -1.15
CA PRO A 104 13.32 5.47 -1.97
C PRO A 104 12.20 5.54 -3.02
N GLU A 105 11.89 4.45 -3.70
CA GLU A 105 10.77 4.39 -4.66
C GLU A 105 9.42 4.73 -4.00
N ALA A 106 9.15 4.24 -2.80
CA ALA A 106 7.91 4.53 -2.08
C ALA A 106 7.84 6.02 -1.69
N VAL A 107 8.94 6.59 -1.22
CA VAL A 107 9.03 8.02 -0.90
C VAL A 107 8.86 8.87 -2.15
N SER A 108 9.55 8.51 -3.25
CA SER A 108 9.44 9.19 -4.53
C SER A 108 8.00 9.17 -5.04
N LEU A 109 7.29 8.03 -4.94
CA LEU A 109 5.88 7.96 -5.34
C LEU A 109 5.00 8.95 -4.57
N VAL A 110 5.20 9.09 -3.26
CA VAL A 110 4.44 10.06 -2.43
C VAL A 110 4.74 11.49 -2.85
N LEU A 111 6.02 11.82 -2.99
CA LEU A 111 6.44 13.18 -3.37
C LEU A 111 5.93 13.55 -4.77
N LEU A 112 6.01 12.63 -5.72
CA LEU A 112 5.48 12.83 -7.07
C LEU A 112 3.95 12.95 -7.06
N ALA A 113 3.24 12.12 -6.31
CA ALA A 113 1.79 12.26 -6.19
C ALA A 113 1.42 13.65 -5.65
N GLY A 114 2.15 14.15 -4.64
CA GLY A 114 1.93 15.49 -4.11
C GLY A 114 2.20 16.65 -5.08
N THR A 115 2.99 16.44 -6.14
CA THR A 115 3.27 17.47 -7.14
C THR A 115 2.43 17.36 -8.41
N TYR A 116 2.07 16.15 -8.81
CA TYR A 116 1.34 15.88 -10.07
C TYR A 116 -0.17 15.83 -9.90
N ALA A 117 -0.67 15.55 -8.70
CA ALA A 117 -2.09 15.35 -8.48
C ALA A 117 -2.92 16.62 -8.71
N LYS A 118 -4.18 16.41 -9.09
CA LYS A 118 -5.22 17.44 -9.19
C LYS A 118 -6.50 17.00 -8.48
N GLY A 119 -6.34 16.08 -7.52
CA GLY A 119 -7.40 15.47 -6.73
C GLY A 119 -8.11 14.30 -7.43
N GLY A 120 -8.43 13.28 -6.64
CA GLY A 120 -9.19 12.09 -7.03
C GLY A 120 -8.33 10.99 -7.67
N GLU A 121 -7.08 11.27 -8.01
CA GLU A 121 -6.17 10.29 -8.60
C GLU A 121 -5.65 9.28 -7.57
N ILE A 122 -5.32 8.09 -8.08
CA ILE A 122 -4.64 7.04 -7.35
C ILE A 122 -3.34 6.72 -8.07
N PHE A 123 -2.21 7.09 -7.48
CA PHE A 123 -0.90 6.86 -8.10
C PHE A 123 -0.36 5.48 -7.72
N VAL A 124 0.23 4.80 -8.71
CA VAL A 124 0.85 3.49 -8.56
C VAL A 124 2.19 3.51 -9.28
N LEU A 125 3.21 2.89 -8.70
CA LEU A 125 4.51 2.71 -9.34
C LEU A 125 4.54 1.44 -10.19
N ASP A 126 5.19 1.50 -11.35
CA ASP A 126 5.61 0.30 -12.07
C ASP A 126 6.78 -0.36 -11.31
N MET A 127 6.48 -1.46 -10.62
CA MET A 127 7.45 -2.22 -9.83
C MET A 127 8.19 -3.29 -10.66
N GLY A 128 8.00 -3.29 -11.99
CA GLY A 128 8.63 -4.25 -12.88
C GLY A 128 8.11 -5.68 -12.67
N SER A 129 9.03 -6.63 -12.57
CA SER A 129 8.69 -8.06 -12.48
C SER A 129 8.48 -8.52 -11.03
N PRO A 130 7.46 -9.35 -10.75
CA PRO A 130 7.25 -9.86 -9.40
C PRO A 130 8.33 -10.88 -9.02
N VAL A 131 8.60 -10.99 -7.72
CA VAL A 131 9.63 -11.88 -7.15
C VAL A 131 8.96 -13.04 -6.42
N LYS A 132 9.45 -14.27 -6.64
CA LYS A 132 9.06 -15.45 -5.85
C LYS A 132 9.61 -15.35 -4.43
N ILE A 133 8.75 -15.53 -3.43
CA ILE A 133 9.17 -15.44 -2.01
C ILE A 133 10.11 -16.60 -1.63
N ASP A 134 9.94 -17.78 -2.21
CA ASP A 134 10.90 -18.88 -2.07
C ASP A 134 12.31 -18.46 -2.56
N THR A 135 12.40 -17.86 -3.74
CA THR A 135 13.67 -17.38 -4.28
C THR A 135 14.31 -16.32 -3.37
N LEU A 136 13.49 -15.42 -2.82
CA LEU A 136 13.94 -14.43 -1.85
C LEU A 136 14.50 -15.08 -0.57
N ALA A 137 13.79 -16.06 0.00
CA ALA A 137 14.24 -16.82 1.18
C ALA A 137 15.60 -17.49 0.92
N ARG A 138 15.72 -18.23 -0.19
CA ARG A 138 16.95 -18.91 -0.59
C ARG A 138 18.12 -17.95 -0.78
N ASN A 139 17.86 -16.80 -1.39
CA ASN A 139 18.89 -15.78 -1.58
C ASN A 139 19.37 -15.17 -0.26
N LEU A 140 18.46 -14.91 0.68
CA LEU A 140 18.86 -14.41 2.00
C LEU A 140 19.72 -15.43 2.77
N ILE A 141 19.37 -16.72 2.73
CA ILE A 141 20.20 -17.77 3.32
C ILE A 141 21.62 -17.76 2.72
N ARG A 142 21.73 -17.69 1.38
CA ARG A 142 23.03 -17.61 0.69
C ARG A 142 23.83 -16.37 1.06
N LEU A 143 23.18 -15.21 1.12
CA LEU A 143 23.82 -13.94 1.50
C LEU A 143 24.31 -13.94 2.96
N SER A 144 23.74 -14.80 3.81
CA SER A 144 24.24 -15.07 5.17
C SER A 144 25.41 -16.06 5.23
N GLY A 145 25.93 -16.52 4.09
CA GLY A 145 27.05 -17.46 4.02
C GLY A 145 26.65 -18.93 4.20
N LEU A 146 25.35 -19.24 4.13
CA LEU A 146 24.79 -20.57 4.40
C LEU A 146 24.19 -21.19 3.12
N LYS A 147 24.09 -22.51 3.08
CA LYS A 147 23.51 -23.29 1.97
C LYS A 147 22.03 -23.60 2.25
N PRO A 148 21.10 -23.12 1.42
CA PRO A 148 19.68 -23.50 1.52
C PRO A 148 19.50 -25.01 1.44
N ASP A 149 18.57 -25.53 2.24
CA ASP A 149 18.23 -26.95 2.36
C ASP A 149 19.35 -27.87 2.88
N VAL A 150 20.52 -27.32 3.20
CA VAL A 150 21.65 -28.04 3.84
C VAL A 150 21.88 -27.48 5.23
N ASP A 151 22.22 -26.20 5.33
CA ASP A 151 22.49 -25.52 6.61
C ASP A 151 21.19 -24.97 7.22
N ILE A 152 20.28 -24.48 6.38
CA ILE A 152 18.96 -23.96 6.79
C ILE A 152 17.87 -24.53 5.89
N LYS A 153 16.89 -25.21 6.49
CA LYS A 153 15.70 -25.72 5.78
C LYS A 153 14.69 -24.60 5.50
N ILE A 154 14.00 -24.72 4.38
CA ILE A 154 12.79 -23.95 4.08
C ILE A 154 11.58 -24.84 4.36
N GLU A 155 10.66 -24.34 5.18
CA GLU A 155 9.40 -25.02 5.49
C GLU A 155 8.21 -24.28 4.90
N TYR A 156 7.34 -25.04 4.22
CA TYR A 156 6.11 -24.49 3.65
C TYR A 156 4.95 -24.60 4.64
N THR A 157 4.43 -23.46 5.08
CA THR A 157 3.38 -23.41 6.12
C THR A 157 1.96 -23.44 5.55
N GLY A 158 1.81 -23.37 4.24
CA GLY A 158 0.53 -23.10 3.59
C GLY A 158 0.17 -21.62 3.58
N LEU A 159 -0.77 -21.26 2.71
CA LEU A 159 -1.32 -19.91 2.63
C LEU A 159 -2.13 -19.59 3.88
N ARG A 160 -1.99 -18.37 4.37
CA ARG A 160 -2.81 -17.86 5.47
C ARG A 160 -4.22 -17.54 4.96
N PRO A 161 -5.25 -17.55 5.82
CA PRO A 161 -6.60 -17.15 5.42
C PRO A 161 -6.62 -15.78 4.73
N GLY A 162 -7.13 -15.74 3.50
CA GLY A 162 -7.23 -14.51 2.69
C GLY A 162 -5.93 -14.06 2.01
N GLU A 163 -4.83 -14.80 2.15
CA GLU A 163 -3.58 -14.57 1.44
C GLU A 163 -3.70 -15.02 -0.04
N LYS A 164 -3.30 -14.15 -0.97
CA LYS A 164 -3.29 -14.46 -2.40
C LYS A 164 -1.99 -15.11 -2.82
N LEU A 165 -2.05 -16.04 -3.78
CA LEU A 165 -0.86 -16.61 -4.40
C LEU A 165 -0.09 -15.57 -5.25
N TYR A 166 -0.83 -14.77 -6.00
CA TYR A 166 -0.32 -13.66 -6.80
C TYR A 166 -1.10 -12.38 -6.46
N GLU A 167 -0.43 -11.24 -6.52
CA GLU A 167 -1.13 -9.97 -6.55
C GLU A 167 -1.71 -9.73 -7.94
N GLU A 168 -2.93 -9.19 -7.99
CA GLU A 168 -3.47 -8.65 -9.24
C GLU A 168 -2.49 -7.58 -9.73
N LYS A 169 -2.15 -7.57 -11.03
CA LYS A 169 -1.48 -6.41 -11.59
C LYS A 169 -2.38 -5.22 -11.27
N LEU A 170 -1.89 -4.30 -10.44
CA LEU A 170 -2.53 -3.00 -10.17
C LEU A 170 -2.86 -2.26 -11.48
N MET A 171 -2.20 -2.67 -12.57
CA MET A 171 -2.35 -2.20 -13.94
C MET A 171 -3.54 -2.77 -14.73
N ALA A 172 -4.37 -3.64 -14.16
CA ALA A 172 -5.51 -4.25 -14.85
C ALA A 172 -6.86 -3.59 -14.54
N GLU A 173 -6.88 -2.55 -13.68
CA GLU A 173 -8.10 -1.77 -13.43
C GLU A 173 -8.37 -0.80 -14.60
N GLU A 174 -9.63 -0.67 -15.02
CA GLU A 174 -10.03 0.30 -16.04
C GLU A 174 -9.66 1.73 -15.61
N GLY A 175 -9.08 2.52 -16.52
CA GLY A 175 -8.77 3.93 -16.28
C GLY A 175 -7.31 4.29 -15.96
N LEU A 176 -6.35 3.36 -16.12
CA LEU A 176 -4.94 3.72 -16.01
C LEU A 176 -4.50 4.67 -17.13
N ARG A 177 -3.88 5.77 -16.71
CA ARG A 177 -3.16 6.69 -17.57
C ARG A 177 -1.69 6.65 -17.18
N LYS A 178 -0.81 6.39 -18.14
CA LYS A 178 0.63 6.54 -17.92
C LYS A 178 0.97 8.01 -17.74
N THR A 179 1.76 8.30 -16.72
CA THR A 179 2.48 9.56 -16.58
C THR A 179 3.72 9.53 -17.46
N ASP A 180 4.31 10.70 -17.75
CA ASP A 180 5.51 10.80 -18.60
C ASP A 180 6.80 10.32 -17.89
N ASN A 181 6.74 10.10 -16.56
CA ASN A 181 7.79 9.49 -15.74
C ASN A 181 7.80 7.97 -15.80
#